data_AF-A0A7D7VAI9-F1
#
_entry.id   AF-A0A7D7VAI9-F1
#
_cell.length_a   1.000
_cell.length_b   1.000
_cell.length_c   1.000
_cell.angle_alpha   90.00
_cell.angle_beta   90.00
_cell.angle_gamma   90.00
#
_symmetry.space_group_name_H-M   'P 1'
#
loop_
_entity.id
_entity.type
_entity.pdbx_description
1 polymer ?
#
loop_
_entity_poly.entity_id
_entity_poly.type
_entity_poly.pdbx_seq_one_letter_code
_entity_poly.pdbx_strand_id
1 'polypeptide(L)'
;MSTLVGAGLRETEVLMLEPEMLHFDEYPVRIKIPPRIAKFQIGRETFLSPVNSKRVQQLIKTKNIVSGQTIFVKNFTKYSLKDFEDQFSIIRTKCNLDTPNRKKYQQNDITLHSLRSYFTTFVTDEINDSTANALTGHSKYMKTYYRKPLEKRQTEFALIMKGWSSDDHDIIAKISDAGWTAIHLQ
;
A
#
# COMPACT_ATOMS: atom_id res chain seq x y z
N MET A 1 -0.12 0.49 -7.77
CA MET A 1 0.73 -0.42 -6.96
C MET A 1 1.50 0.25 -5.84
N SER A 2 2.18 1.37 -6.12
CA SER A 2 3.18 1.93 -5.20
C SER A 2 2.61 2.32 -3.83
N THR A 3 1.31 2.59 -3.73
CA THR A 3 0.59 2.81 -2.46
C THR A 3 0.48 1.55 -1.58
N LEU A 4 0.32 0.34 -2.15
CA LEU A 4 0.33 -0.92 -1.38
C LEU A 4 1.71 -1.16 -0.79
N VAL A 5 2.72 -1.09 -1.66
CA VAL A 5 4.11 -1.32 -1.30
C VAL A 5 4.57 -0.24 -0.32
N GLY A 6 4.29 1.04 -0.59
CA GLY A 6 4.82 2.16 0.18
C GLY A 6 4.19 2.41 1.54
N ALA A 7 3.09 1.74 1.89
CA ALA A 7 2.37 1.99 3.14
C ALA A 7 1.98 0.71 3.90
N GLY A 8 2.30 -0.47 3.36
CA GLY A 8 1.92 -1.74 3.99
C GLY A 8 0.41 -1.91 4.14
N LEU A 9 -0.37 -1.40 3.19
CA LEU A 9 -1.83 -1.55 3.19
C LEU A 9 -2.23 -2.97 2.78
N ARG A 10 -3.33 -3.48 3.34
CA ARG A 10 -4.00 -4.67 2.81
C ARG A 10 -4.72 -4.30 1.52
N GLU A 11 -4.94 -5.29 0.66
CA GLU A 11 -5.57 -5.13 -0.65
C GLU A 11 -6.95 -4.46 -0.52
N THR A 12 -7.79 -4.95 0.40
CA THR A 12 -9.12 -4.38 0.66
C THR A 12 -9.05 -2.98 1.26
N GLU A 13 -8.07 -2.71 2.15
CA GLU A 13 -7.88 -1.37 2.73
C GLU A 13 -7.51 -0.34 1.64
N VAL A 14 -6.75 -0.75 0.61
CA VAL A 14 -6.48 0.11 -0.55
C VAL A 14 -7.72 0.35 -1.38
N LEU A 15 -8.45 -0.71 -1.73
CA LEU A 15 -9.64 -0.58 -2.58
C LEU A 15 -10.75 0.27 -1.94
N MET A 16 -10.77 0.34 -0.60
CA MET A 16 -11.72 1.13 0.18
C MET A 16 -11.14 2.46 0.71
N LEU A 17 -9.95 2.86 0.27
CA LEU A 17 -9.31 4.09 0.76
C LEU A 17 -10.06 5.32 0.24
N GLU A 18 -10.41 6.26 1.12
CA GLU A 18 -11.09 7.52 0.81
C GLU A 18 -10.16 8.72 1.06
N PRO A 19 -10.38 9.89 0.41
CA PRO A 19 -9.55 11.09 0.61
C PRO A 19 -9.42 11.54 2.06
N GLU A 20 -10.48 11.42 2.86
CA GLU A 20 -10.54 11.88 4.26
C GLU A 20 -9.61 11.08 5.18
N MET A 21 -9.20 9.89 4.75
CA MET A 21 -8.27 9.04 5.48
C MET A 21 -6.82 9.54 5.36
N LEU A 22 -6.54 10.48 4.46
CA LEU A 22 -5.21 10.97 4.11
C LEU A 22 -4.97 12.39 4.63
N HIS A 23 -4.05 12.51 5.58
CA HIS A 23 -3.64 13.79 6.16
C HIS A 23 -2.52 14.43 5.33
N PHE A 24 -2.89 15.06 4.21
CA PHE A 24 -1.94 15.67 3.27
C PHE A 24 -1.19 16.91 3.82
N ASP A 25 -1.64 17.44 4.95
CA ASP A 25 -1.01 18.51 5.73
C ASP A 25 0.12 18.00 6.65
N GLU A 26 0.27 16.68 6.78
CA GLU A 26 1.30 16.03 7.58
C GLU A 26 2.47 15.50 6.71
N TYR A 27 3.68 15.44 7.29
CA TYR A 27 4.84 14.83 6.67
C TYR A 27 5.49 13.77 7.57
N PRO A 28 5.63 12.50 7.12
CA PRO A 28 5.02 11.91 5.93
C PRO A 28 3.48 11.92 6.04
N VAL A 29 2.80 11.87 4.89
CA VAL A 29 1.33 11.86 4.84
C VAL A 29 0.81 10.66 5.61
N ARG A 30 0.08 10.91 6.68
CA ARG A 30 -0.51 9.86 7.52
C ARG A 30 -1.79 9.33 6.89
N ILE A 31 -1.93 8.02 6.92
CA ILE A 31 -3.16 7.32 6.57
C ILE A 31 -3.83 6.84 7.85
N LYS A 32 -5.04 7.32 8.14
CA LYS A 32 -5.90 6.78 9.19
C LYS A 32 -6.89 5.79 8.60
N ILE A 33 -6.68 4.51 8.89
CA ILE A 33 -7.54 3.43 8.44
C ILE A 33 -8.57 3.16 9.54
N PRO A 34 -9.85 3.46 9.29
CA PRO A 34 -10.90 3.32 10.27
C PRO A 34 -11.24 1.84 10.50
N PRO A 35 -11.76 1.48 11.69
CA PRO A 35 -12.23 0.12 12.00
C PRO A 35 -13.13 -0.49 10.91
N ARG A 36 -14.01 0.30 10.29
CA ARG A 36 -14.98 -0.20 9.31
C ARG A 36 -14.35 -0.87 8.07
N ILE A 37 -13.14 -0.50 7.69
CA ILE A 37 -12.42 -1.10 6.53
C ILE A 37 -11.21 -1.94 6.96
N ALA A 38 -10.83 -1.87 8.24
CA ALA A 38 -9.69 -2.59 8.76
C ALA A 38 -10.04 -4.04 9.09
N LYS A 39 -9.07 -4.94 8.91
CA LYS A 39 -9.22 -6.34 9.30
C LYS A 39 -9.56 -6.45 10.80
N PHE A 40 -10.52 -7.30 11.14
CA PHE A 40 -11.01 -7.51 12.51
C PHE A 40 -11.58 -6.25 13.19
N GLN A 41 -11.93 -5.22 12.43
CA GLN A 41 -12.43 -3.95 12.96
C GLN A 41 -11.43 -3.24 13.90
N ILE A 42 -10.13 -3.48 13.70
CA ILE A 42 -9.08 -2.82 14.47
C ILE A 42 -8.51 -1.69 13.62
N GLY A 43 -8.98 -0.46 13.89
CA GLY A 43 -8.46 0.74 13.25
C GLY A 43 -6.96 0.89 13.44
N ARG A 44 -6.27 1.42 12.43
CA ARG A 44 -4.82 1.55 12.43
C ARG A 44 -4.36 2.77 11.65
N GLU A 45 -3.11 3.13 11.85
CA GLU A 45 -2.44 4.19 11.12
C GLU A 45 -1.19 3.65 10.44
N THR A 46 -0.86 4.22 9.29
CA THR A 46 0.41 4.05 8.56
C THR A 46 0.75 5.37 7.85
N PHE A 47 1.77 5.39 7.02
CA PHE A 47 2.24 6.59 6.33
C PHE A 47 2.50 6.32 4.85
N LEU A 48 2.53 7.37 4.03
CA LEU A 48 2.93 7.34 2.62
C LEU A 48 4.28 8.03 2.42
N SER A 49 5.09 7.50 1.50
CA SER A 49 6.25 8.25 1.00
C SER A 49 5.83 9.56 0.31
N PRO A 50 6.75 10.52 0.20
CA PRO A 50 6.55 11.74 -0.57
C PRO A 50 6.15 11.47 -2.04
N VAL A 51 6.79 10.47 -2.68
CA VAL A 51 6.49 10.09 -4.07
C VAL A 51 5.06 9.55 -4.18
N ASN A 52 4.66 8.66 -3.28
CA ASN A 52 3.33 8.06 -3.31
C ASN A 52 2.23 9.04 -2.93
N SER A 53 2.45 9.86 -1.90
CA SER A 53 1.50 10.90 -1.50
C SER A 53 1.24 11.89 -2.64
N LYS A 54 2.29 12.34 -3.34
CA LYS A 54 2.13 13.21 -4.52
C LYS A 54 1.31 12.54 -5.63
N ARG A 55 1.59 11.27 -5.94
CA ARG A 55 0.83 10.49 -6.95
C ARG A 55 -0.65 10.33 -6.56
N VAL A 56 -0.94 9.98 -5.31
CA VAL A 56 -2.31 9.83 -4.81
C VAL A 56 -3.04 11.17 -4.83
N GLN A 57 -2.39 12.25 -4.39
CA GLN A 57 -2.98 13.59 -4.41
C GLN A 57 -3.29 14.06 -5.84
N GLN A 58 -2.38 13.81 -6.79
CA GLN A 58 -2.60 14.09 -8.21
C GLN A 58 -3.80 13.29 -8.75
N LEU A 59 -3.90 12.00 -8.43
CA LEU A 59 -5.01 11.15 -8.86
C LEU A 59 -6.36 11.69 -8.36
N ILE A 60 -6.46 12.03 -7.06
CA ILE A 60 -7.66 12.61 -6.44
C ILE A 60 -8.09 13.88 -7.20
N LYS A 61 -7.14 14.78 -7.48
CA LYS A 61 -7.39 16.03 -8.22
C LYS A 61 -7.83 15.76 -9.66
N THR A 62 -7.07 14.97 -10.43
CA THR A 62 -7.35 14.71 -11.84
C THR A 62 -8.68 13.99 -12.07
N LYS A 63 -9.06 13.10 -11.15
CA LYS A 63 -10.31 12.34 -11.24
C LYS A 63 -11.49 13.01 -10.52
N ASN A 64 -11.29 14.19 -9.93
CA ASN A 64 -12.29 14.90 -9.14
C ASN A 64 -12.96 14.00 -8.08
N ILE A 65 -12.14 13.20 -7.38
CA ILE A 65 -12.63 12.31 -6.32
C ILE A 65 -13.01 13.17 -5.11
N VAL A 66 -14.27 13.06 -4.69
CA VAL A 66 -14.83 13.83 -3.57
C VAL A 66 -15.02 12.95 -2.33
N SER A 67 -15.43 13.60 -1.23
CA SER A 67 -15.65 12.94 0.04
C SER A 67 -16.63 11.78 -0.02
N GLY A 68 -16.32 10.69 0.69
CA GLY A 68 -17.10 9.45 0.68
C GLY A 68 -16.91 8.59 -0.58
N GLN A 69 -16.10 9.02 -1.55
CA GLN A 69 -15.72 8.18 -2.69
C GLN A 69 -14.39 7.49 -2.45
N THR A 70 -14.29 6.24 -2.88
CA THR A 70 -13.05 5.49 -2.87
C THR A 70 -12.09 5.99 -3.96
N ILE A 71 -10.81 6.12 -3.62
CA ILE A 71 -9.78 6.72 -4.48
C ILE A 71 -9.49 5.84 -5.70
N PHE A 72 -9.46 4.52 -5.47
CA PHE A 72 -8.97 3.55 -6.45
C PHE A 72 -10.07 2.69 -7.05
N VAL A 73 -11.33 2.83 -6.67
CA VAL A 73 -12.42 2.04 -7.25
C VAL A 73 -13.64 2.95 -7.24
N LYS A 74 -14.48 2.95 -8.28
CA LYS A 74 -15.68 3.81 -8.30
C LYS A 74 -16.80 3.31 -7.39
N ASN A 75 -16.94 1.98 -7.27
CA ASN A 75 -17.92 1.30 -6.42
C ASN A 75 -17.31 0.01 -5.87
N PHE A 76 -16.90 0.01 -4.61
CA PHE A 76 -16.38 -1.21 -4.00
C PHE A 76 -17.50 -2.26 -3.87
N THR A 77 -17.26 -3.47 -4.39
CA THR A 77 -18.17 -4.60 -4.31
C THR A 77 -17.43 -5.85 -3.84
N LYS A 78 -18.17 -6.94 -3.56
CA LYS A 78 -17.57 -8.25 -3.25
C LYS A 78 -16.66 -8.81 -4.35
N TYR A 79 -16.77 -8.29 -5.58
CA TYR A 79 -15.96 -8.70 -6.73
C TYR A 79 -14.70 -7.84 -6.92
N SER A 80 -14.64 -6.65 -6.31
CA SER A 80 -13.56 -5.69 -6.56
C SER A 80 -12.16 -6.23 -6.24
N LEU A 81 -12.03 -7.08 -5.21
CA LEU A 81 -10.74 -7.71 -4.90
C LEU A 81 -10.33 -8.71 -5.99
N LYS A 82 -11.27 -9.52 -6.46
CA LYS A 82 -11.03 -10.48 -7.54
C LYS A 82 -10.66 -9.75 -8.83
N ASP A 83 -11.40 -8.70 -9.19
CA ASP A 83 -11.11 -7.90 -10.38
C ASP A 83 -9.72 -7.26 -10.30
N PHE A 84 -9.32 -6.82 -9.10
CA PHE A 84 -7.99 -6.27 -8.84
C PHE A 84 -6.89 -7.33 -8.96
N GLU A 85 -7.13 -8.55 -8.47
CA GLU A 85 -6.22 -9.69 -8.64
C GLU A 85 -6.10 -10.12 -10.11
N ASP A 86 -7.21 -10.16 -10.84
CA ASP A 86 -7.25 -10.50 -12.27
C ASP A 86 -6.46 -9.46 -13.10
N GLN A 87 -6.65 -8.16 -12.82
CA GLN A 87 -5.85 -7.10 -13.41
C GLN A 87 -4.36 -7.26 -13.08
N PHE A 88 -4.04 -7.51 -11.81
CA PHE A 88 -2.65 -7.74 -11.41
C PHE A 88 -2.04 -8.94 -12.12
N SER A 89 -2.81 -10.01 -12.34
CA SER A 89 -2.35 -11.17 -13.09
C SER A 89 -1.91 -10.81 -14.51
N ILE A 90 -2.67 -9.96 -15.21
CA ILE A 90 -2.32 -9.51 -16.57
C ILE A 90 -0.98 -8.75 -16.54
N ILE A 91 -0.78 -7.87 -15.57
CA ILE A 91 0.44 -7.07 -15.45
C ILE A 91 1.63 -7.94 -15.08
N ARG A 92 1.46 -8.87 -14.13
CA ARG A 92 2.50 -9.82 -13.76
C ARG A 92 3.01 -10.58 -14.97
N THR A 93 2.11 -11.09 -15.80
CA THR A 93 2.48 -11.78 -17.04
C THR A 93 3.16 -10.83 -18.04
N LYS A 94 2.64 -9.61 -18.25
CA LYS A 94 3.27 -8.60 -19.12
C LYS A 94 4.69 -8.22 -18.69
N CYS A 95 4.94 -8.18 -17.38
CA CYS A 95 6.24 -7.88 -16.79
C CYS A 95 7.18 -9.10 -16.70
N ASN A 96 6.78 -10.28 -17.20
CA ASN A 96 7.51 -11.54 -17.05
C ASN A 96 7.84 -11.90 -15.60
N LEU A 97 6.90 -11.64 -14.69
CA LEU A 97 7.01 -11.90 -13.25
C LEU A 97 6.39 -13.24 -12.82
N ASP A 98 5.93 -14.06 -13.77
CA ASP A 98 5.47 -15.42 -13.49
C ASP A 98 6.69 -16.34 -13.22
N THR A 99 6.72 -16.95 -12.04
CA THR A 99 7.84 -17.76 -11.55
C THR A 99 7.74 -19.23 -11.98
N PRO A 100 8.81 -20.04 -11.83
CA PRO A 100 8.74 -21.49 -12.08
C PRO A 100 7.63 -22.19 -11.28
N ASN A 101 7.31 -21.72 -10.08
CA ASN A 101 6.21 -22.24 -9.26
C ASN A 101 4.84 -22.07 -9.95
N ARG A 102 4.66 -21.04 -10.78
CA ARG A 102 3.42 -20.87 -11.55
C ARG A 102 3.26 -21.99 -12.58
N LYS A 103 4.35 -22.40 -13.23
CA LYS A 103 4.34 -23.49 -14.21
C LYS A 103 4.17 -24.86 -13.55
N LYS A 104 4.82 -25.07 -12.40
CA LYS A 104 4.88 -26.38 -11.73
C LYS A 104 3.67 -26.66 -10.82
N TYR A 105 3.19 -25.65 -10.09
CA TYR A 105 2.18 -25.80 -9.03
C TYR A 105 0.97 -24.88 -9.19
N GLN A 106 0.90 -24.09 -10.27
CA GLN A 106 -0.12 -23.05 -10.46
C GLN A 106 -0.13 -21.99 -9.34
N GLN A 107 0.98 -21.85 -8.60
CA GLN A 107 1.14 -20.89 -7.52
C GLN A 107 1.96 -19.69 -8.00
N ASN A 108 1.51 -18.48 -7.66
CA ASN A 108 2.26 -17.27 -7.96
C ASN A 108 3.09 -16.86 -6.73
N ASP A 109 4.40 -16.70 -6.90
CA ASP A 109 5.25 -16.17 -5.82
C ASP A 109 5.08 -14.65 -5.69
N ILE A 110 4.82 -13.97 -6.81
CA ILE A 110 4.53 -12.53 -6.86
C ILE A 110 3.01 -12.32 -6.92
N THR A 111 2.46 -11.85 -5.81
CA THR A 111 1.03 -11.58 -5.58
C THR A 111 0.85 -10.17 -5.03
N LEU A 112 -0.40 -9.68 -4.94
CA LEU A 112 -0.66 -8.44 -4.21
C LEU A 112 -0.21 -8.55 -2.74
N HIS A 113 -0.37 -9.73 -2.15
CA HIS A 113 0.07 -10.00 -0.78
C HIS A 113 1.59 -9.95 -0.64
N SER A 114 2.34 -10.50 -1.62
CA SER A 114 3.81 -10.49 -1.58
C SER A 114 4.39 -9.07 -1.62
N LEU A 115 3.69 -8.10 -2.23
CA LEU A 115 4.07 -6.69 -2.21
C LEU A 115 3.99 -6.07 -0.82
N ARG A 116 2.98 -6.49 -0.04
CA ARG A 116 2.87 -6.11 1.37
C ARG A 116 3.91 -6.84 2.22
N SER A 117 4.21 -8.09 1.92
CA SER A 117 5.33 -8.81 2.58
C SER A 117 6.65 -8.09 2.33
N TYR A 118 6.89 -7.62 1.09
CA TYR A 118 8.07 -6.84 0.75
C TYR A 118 8.20 -5.56 1.59
N PHE A 119 7.13 -4.78 1.74
CA PHE A 119 7.12 -3.63 2.67
C PHE A 119 7.49 -4.03 4.10
N THR A 120 6.97 -5.17 4.56
CA THR A 120 7.23 -5.67 5.91
C THR A 120 8.70 -5.98 6.09
N THR A 121 9.31 -6.69 5.13
CA THR A 121 10.75 -6.99 5.12
C THR A 121 11.58 -5.72 5.12
N PHE A 122 11.29 -4.79 4.21
CA PHE A 122 12.01 -3.54 4.09
C PHE A 122 11.99 -2.70 5.38
N VAL A 123 10.82 -2.53 6.01
CA VAL A 123 10.73 -1.82 7.31
C VAL A 123 11.39 -2.60 8.45
N THR A 124 11.40 -3.93 8.38
CA THR A 124 12.08 -4.78 9.37
C THR A 124 13.59 -4.55 9.33
N ASP A 125 14.16 -4.52 8.12
CA ASP A 125 15.60 -4.33 7.92
C ASP A 125 16.06 -2.91 8.32
N GLU A 126 15.22 -1.91 8.07
CA GLU A 126 15.56 -0.49 8.31
C GLU A 126 15.23 0.00 9.73
N ILE A 127 14.24 -0.59 10.41
CA ILE A 127 13.86 -0.22 11.78
C ILE A 127 13.84 -1.42 12.71
N ASN A 128 12.84 -2.30 12.54
CA ASN A 128 12.66 -3.57 13.26
C ASN A 128 11.31 -4.21 12.94
N ASP A 129 11.23 -5.51 13.21
CA ASP A 129 10.05 -6.36 13.08
C ASP A 129 8.81 -5.78 13.80
N SER A 130 8.99 -5.24 15.01
CA SER A 130 7.87 -4.70 15.79
C SER A 130 7.19 -3.52 15.10
N THR A 131 7.99 -2.63 14.52
CA THR A 131 7.50 -1.47 13.77
C THR A 131 6.87 -1.88 12.45
N ALA A 132 7.48 -2.82 11.71
CA ALA A 132 6.94 -3.36 10.48
C ALA A 132 5.57 -4.02 10.69
N ASN A 133 5.45 -4.87 11.72
CA ASN A 133 4.20 -5.52 12.08
C ASN A 133 3.13 -4.51 12.54
N ALA A 134 3.51 -3.45 13.26
CA ALA A 134 2.57 -2.42 13.68
C ALA A 134 2.04 -1.60 12.48
N LEU A 135 2.93 -1.16 11.58
CA LEU A 135 2.59 -0.40 10.36
C LEU A 135 1.75 -1.20 9.37
N THR A 136 1.85 -2.53 9.40
CA THR A 136 1.03 -3.42 8.61
C THR A 136 -0.25 -3.85 9.35
N GLY A 137 -0.42 -3.49 10.62
CA GLY A 137 -1.67 -3.70 11.36
C GLY A 137 -1.79 -5.06 12.04
N HIS A 138 -0.71 -5.56 12.62
CA HIS A 138 -0.73 -6.70 13.56
C HIS A 138 -0.99 -6.20 14.98
N SER A 139 -2.17 -6.52 15.51
CA SER A 139 -2.73 -5.97 16.76
C SER A 139 -1.81 -6.09 17.97
N LYS A 140 -1.06 -7.19 18.08
CA LYS A 140 -0.06 -7.42 19.15
C LYS A 140 0.97 -6.29 19.22
N TYR A 141 1.43 -5.81 18.07
CA TYR A 141 2.51 -4.82 17.96
C TYR A 141 2.00 -3.38 17.99
N MET A 142 0.77 -3.16 17.50
CA MET A 142 0.12 -1.84 17.48
C MET A 142 0.06 -1.19 18.86
N LYS A 143 -0.25 -1.96 19.91
CA LYS A 143 -0.36 -1.44 21.29
C LYS A 143 0.92 -0.76 21.75
N THR A 144 2.08 -1.36 21.49
CA THR A 144 3.38 -0.81 21.86
C THR A 144 3.76 0.35 20.95
N TYR A 145 3.50 0.19 19.65
CA TYR A 145 3.83 1.21 18.65
C TYR A 145 3.09 2.54 18.90
N TYR A 146 1.80 2.49 19.24
CA TYR A 146 1.01 3.70 19.52
C TYR A 146 1.28 4.35 20.86
N ARG A 147 2.12 3.76 21.72
CA ARG A 147 2.68 4.49 22.88
C ARG A 147 3.73 5.51 22.47
N LYS A 148 4.31 5.40 21.27
CA LYS A 148 5.22 6.42 20.74
C LYS A 148 4.42 7.67 20.32
N PRO A 149 4.90 8.88 20.62
CA PRO A 149 4.34 10.11 20.07
C PRO A 149 4.26 10.06 18.54
N LEU A 150 3.25 10.72 17.96
CA LEU A 150 3.06 10.76 16.51
C LEU A 150 4.31 11.25 15.76
N GLU A 151 4.92 12.33 16.25
CA GLU A 151 6.13 12.92 15.68
C GLU A 151 7.27 11.88 15.58
N LYS A 152 7.50 11.10 16.64
CA LYS A 152 8.52 10.04 16.63
C LYS A 152 8.23 8.97 15.56
N ARG A 153 6.97 8.58 15.39
CA ARG A 153 6.54 7.61 14.36
C ARG A 153 6.75 8.17 12.95
N GLN A 154 6.45 9.46 12.76
CA GLN A 154 6.67 10.18 11.51
C GLN A 154 8.16 10.30 11.16
N THR A 155 9.00 10.66 12.13
CA THR A 155 10.46 10.73 11.96
C THR A 155 11.05 9.36 11.60
N GLU A 156 10.67 8.31 12.34
CA GLU A 156 11.10 6.93 12.06
C GLU A 156 10.75 6.53 10.63
N PHE A 157 9.51 6.75 10.19
CA PHE A 157 9.10 6.42 8.82
C PHE A 157 9.82 7.29 7.77
N ALA A 158 9.97 8.59 8.01
CA ALA A 158 10.63 9.49 7.07
C ALA A 158 12.11 9.13 6.83
N LEU A 159 12.80 8.60 7.84
CA LEU A 159 14.18 8.13 7.71
C LEU A 159 14.27 6.97 6.73
N ILE A 160 13.38 5.98 6.84
CA ILE A 160 13.34 4.86 5.91
C ILE A 160 13.09 5.36 4.47
N MET A 161 12.15 6.29 4.29
CA MET A 161 11.81 6.76 2.93
C MET A 161 12.90 7.59 2.26
N LYS A 162 13.90 8.10 2.99
CA LYS A 162 15.06 8.76 2.38
C LYS A 162 15.96 7.78 1.63
N GLY A 163 15.97 6.51 2.04
CA GLY A 163 16.66 5.42 1.33
C GLY A 163 15.80 4.75 0.24
N TRP A 164 14.52 5.11 0.12
CA TRP A 164 13.60 4.48 -0.83
C TRP A 164 13.58 5.23 -2.17
N SER A 165 14.36 4.75 -3.16
CA SER A 165 14.14 5.10 -4.56
C SER A 165 13.20 4.11 -5.24
N SER A 166 12.27 4.57 -6.07
CA SER A 166 11.48 3.66 -6.91
C SER A 166 12.33 2.89 -7.91
N ASP A 167 13.50 3.42 -8.23
CA ASP A 167 14.41 2.91 -9.26
C ASP A 167 15.32 1.80 -8.69
N ASP A 168 15.51 1.77 -7.36
CA ASP A 168 16.29 0.72 -6.66
C ASP A 168 15.52 -0.61 -6.55
N HIS A 169 14.27 -0.63 -7.02
CA HIS A 169 13.37 -1.77 -6.87
C HIS A 169 12.82 -2.19 -8.22
N ASP A 170 13.61 -3.02 -8.92
CA ASP A 170 13.37 -3.54 -10.28
C ASP A 170 11.94 -4.04 -10.51
N ILE A 171 11.31 -4.69 -9.53
CA ILE A 171 9.91 -5.14 -9.63
C ILE A 171 8.92 -3.97 -9.64
N ILE A 172 9.11 -2.96 -8.79
CA ILE A 172 8.23 -1.79 -8.69
C ILE A 172 8.37 -0.92 -9.95
N ALA A 173 9.59 -0.77 -10.45
CA ALA A 173 9.89 -0.10 -11.71
C ALA A 173 9.20 -0.80 -12.89
N LYS A 174 9.43 -2.11 -13.07
CA LYS A 174 8.81 -2.92 -14.14
C LYS A 174 7.28 -2.85 -14.15
N ILE A 175 6.64 -2.86 -12.98
CA ILE A 175 5.18 -2.78 -12.90
C ILE A 175 4.69 -1.35 -13.21
N SER A 176 5.42 -0.33 -12.78
CA SER A 176 5.09 1.06 -13.10
C SER A 176 5.23 1.33 -14.61
N ASP A 177 6.28 0.80 -15.24
CA ASP A 177 6.58 0.94 -16.67
C ASP A 177 5.61 0.19 -17.58
N ALA A 178 5.02 -0.92 -17.10
CA ALA A 178 3.95 -1.64 -17.79
C ALA A 178 2.62 -0.86 -17.86
N GLY A 179 2.63 0.43 -17.53
CA GLY A 179 1.50 1.34 -17.62
C GLY A 179 0.50 1.20 -16.48
N TRP A 180 0.82 0.39 -15.45
CA TRP A 180 -0.06 0.23 -14.30
C TRP A 180 0.15 1.31 -13.24
N THR A 181 -0.10 2.53 -13.68
CA THR A 181 -0.51 3.58 -12.76
C THR A 181 -1.93 3.26 -12.31
N ALA A 182 -2.31 3.63 -11.09
CA ALA A 182 -3.65 3.42 -10.51
C ALA A 182 -4.80 4.08 -11.30
N ILE A 183 -4.51 4.56 -12.51
CA ILE A 183 -5.39 5.19 -13.50
C ILE A 183 -6.39 4.19 -14.10
N HIS A 184 -6.12 2.88 -14.06
CA HIS A 184 -6.97 1.85 -14.67
C HIS A 184 -8.11 1.33 -13.77
N LEU A 185 -8.26 1.83 -12.54
CA LEU A 185 -9.36 1.43 -11.65
C LEU A 185 -10.44 2.51 -11.45
N GLN A 186 -10.76 3.25 -12.50
CA GLN A 186 -12.03 3.98 -12.59
C GLN A 186 -12.68 3.77 -13.94
#